data_AF-A0A1M2VMZ8-F1
#
_entry.id   AF-A0A1M2VMZ8-F1
#
_cell.length_a   1.000
_cell.length_b   1.000
_cell.length_c   1.000
_cell.angle_alpha   90.00
_cell.angle_beta   90.00
_cell.angle_gamma   90.00
#
_symmetry.space_group_name_H-M   'P 1'
#
loop_
_entity.id
_entity.type
_entity.pdbx_description
1 polymer ?
#
loop_
_entity_poly.entity_id
_entity_poly.type
_entity_poly.pdbx_seq_one_letter_code
_entity_poly.pdbx_strand_id
1 'polypeptide(L)'
;MSAYNTIDIIFEQATANAGKPYRLWSDPDQHYAHNIIARVADQRQNAPWFIKKEDWGEGHVVDQDNHGRLYRAELSFYGKASEVSCPVAVKWMRGEHAIKGLRKEASMYTGPLRRLQGEVVPRFYGFFTGIVEDVDIGCIVLEWCEDWDLTHKPPPKEEMNERLKAVRRLHAAGVKHGKLYKTRDSVGPFDSRHFLHDKSGRTRIVGFQHASLHTCAGGLGKHDDVKVCLDGKCRELCYVEVHWRRACGLAPEAQWQPF
;
A
#
# COMPACT_ATOMS: atom_id res chain seq x y z
N MET A 1 -3.92 -32.74 -7.60
CA MET A 1 -3.55 -31.40 -8.09
C MET A 1 -4.25 -30.39 -7.20
N SER A 2 -3.49 -29.53 -6.49
CA SER A 2 -4.11 -28.47 -5.70
C SER A 2 -4.74 -27.46 -6.65
N ALA A 3 -6.00 -27.08 -6.43
CA ALA A 3 -6.68 -26.13 -7.29
C ALA A 3 -6.14 -24.72 -7.02
N TYR A 4 -5.60 -24.07 -8.04
CA TYR A 4 -5.23 -22.66 -7.98
C TYR A 4 -6.48 -21.79 -7.86
N ASN A 5 -6.41 -20.74 -7.04
CA ASN A 5 -7.45 -19.71 -7.08
C ASN A 5 -7.18 -18.79 -8.27
N THR A 6 -8.24 -18.28 -8.88
CA THR A 6 -8.15 -17.41 -10.05
C THR A 6 -8.77 -16.05 -9.77
N ILE A 7 -8.26 -15.04 -10.45
CA ILE A 7 -8.95 -13.76 -10.62
C ILE A 7 -9.24 -13.52 -12.10
N ASP A 8 -10.46 -13.13 -12.43
CA ASP A 8 -10.79 -12.53 -13.71
C ASP A 8 -10.86 -11.00 -13.55
N ILE A 9 -9.95 -10.29 -14.21
CA ILE A 9 -9.96 -8.83 -14.26
C ILE A 9 -10.64 -8.41 -15.56
N ILE A 10 -11.76 -7.69 -15.43
CA ILE A 10 -12.58 -7.27 -16.57
C ILE A 10 -12.51 -5.74 -16.67
N PHE A 11 -11.96 -5.24 -17.77
CA PHE A 11 -11.98 -3.81 -18.08
C PHE A 11 -13.20 -3.52 -18.96
N GLU A 12 -14.10 -2.65 -18.50
CA GLU A 12 -15.38 -2.38 -19.17
C GLU A 12 -15.27 -1.39 -20.35
N GLN A 13 -14.06 -0.88 -20.64
CA GLN A 13 -13.83 0.13 -21.68
C GLN A 13 -13.88 -0.39 -23.12
N ALA A 14 -14.25 0.51 -24.04
CA ALA A 14 -14.13 0.42 -25.50
C ALA A 14 -12.67 0.36 -26.02
N THR A 15 -11.90 -0.62 -25.54
CA THR A 15 -10.69 -1.09 -26.23
C THR A 15 -11.08 -2.23 -27.18
N ALA A 16 -10.19 -2.65 -28.08
CA ALA A 16 -10.43 -3.86 -28.89
C ALA A 16 -10.74 -5.11 -28.02
N ASN A 17 -10.34 -5.08 -26.74
CA ASN A 17 -10.53 -6.15 -25.76
C ASN A 17 -11.60 -5.81 -24.70
N ALA A 18 -12.52 -4.88 -24.98
CA ALA A 18 -13.61 -4.50 -24.09
C ALA A 18 -14.37 -5.73 -23.57
N GLY A 19 -14.50 -5.86 -22.24
CA GLY A 19 -15.24 -6.95 -21.62
C GLY A 19 -14.57 -8.33 -21.67
N LYS A 20 -13.40 -8.48 -22.31
CA LYS A 20 -12.63 -9.72 -22.25
C LYS A 20 -11.95 -9.84 -20.88
N PRO A 21 -12.11 -10.95 -20.16
CA PRO A 21 -11.45 -11.15 -18.88
C PRO A 21 -9.96 -11.44 -19.08
N TYR A 22 -9.12 -10.78 -18.29
CA TYR A 22 -7.73 -11.15 -18.06
C TYR A 22 -7.70 -12.09 -16.87
N ARG A 23 -7.51 -13.39 -17.13
CA ARG A 23 -7.45 -14.41 -16.09
C ARG A 23 -6.02 -14.54 -15.57
N LEU A 24 -5.87 -14.41 -14.25
CA LEU A 24 -4.61 -14.61 -13.54
C LEU A 24 -4.80 -15.67 -12.44
N TRP A 25 -3.70 -16.23 -11.95
CA TRP A 25 -3.67 -17.34 -11.00
C TRP A 25 -2.93 -16.97 -9.72
N SER A 26 -3.40 -17.47 -8.58
CA SER A 26 -2.68 -17.37 -7.32
C SER A 26 -1.40 -18.19 -7.37
N ASP A 27 -0.43 -17.82 -6.53
CA ASP A 27 0.72 -18.69 -6.29
C ASP A 27 0.28 -20.06 -5.73
N PRO A 28 0.99 -21.15 -6.05
CA PRO A 28 0.71 -22.48 -5.49
C PRO A 28 0.71 -22.50 -3.96
N ASP A 29 1.60 -21.71 -3.35
CA ASP A 29 1.79 -21.64 -1.90
C ASP A 29 0.79 -20.70 -1.21
N GLN A 30 -0.06 -20.00 -1.99
CA GLN A 30 -1.05 -19.07 -1.47
C GLN A 30 -2.46 -19.60 -1.72
N HIS A 31 -3.10 -20.10 -0.65
CA HIS A 31 -4.49 -20.51 -0.68
C HIS A 31 -5.41 -19.35 -0.30
N TYR A 32 -6.10 -18.80 -1.29
CA TYR A 32 -7.22 -17.91 -1.07
C TYR A 32 -8.52 -18.73 -0.94
N ALA A 33 -9.52 -18.13 -0.31
CA ALA A 33 -10.77 -18.84 -0.02
C ALA A 33 -11.64 -19.04 -1.28
N HIS A 34 -11.47 -18.19 -2.28
CA HIS A 34 -12.41 -18.07 -3.39
C HIS A 34 -11.72 -17.61 -4.67
N ASN A 35 -12.24 -18.07 -5.81
CA ASN A 35 -12.04 -17.39 -7.08
C ASN A 35 -12.78 -16.05 -7.04
N ILE A 36 -12.19 -15.02 -7.63
CA ILE A 36 -12.72 -13.66 -7.59
C ILE A 36 -12.81 -13.03 -8.98
N ILE A 37 -13.67 -12.03 -9.12
CA ILE A 37 -13.82 -11.21 -10.32
C ILE A 37 -13.66 -9.76 -9.91
N ALA A 38 -12.78 -9.02 -10.58
CA ALA A 38 -12.61 -7.58 -10.38
C ALA A 38 -13.02 -6.84 -11.66
N ARG A 39 -14.09 -6.04 -11.57
CA ARG A 39 -14.59 -5.22 -12.69
C ARG A 39 -14.09 -3.80 -12.55
N VAL A 40 -13.26 -3.37 -13.49
CA VAL A 40 -12.69 -2.02 -13.57
C VAL A 40 -13.60 -1.16 -14.46
N ALA A 41 -14.30 -0.21 -13.84
CA ALA A 41 -15.21 0.72 -14.54
C ALA A 41 -14.45 1.75 -15.41
N ASP A 42 -15.17 2.40 -16.33
CA ASP A 42 -14.63 3.27 -17.39
C ASP A 42 -13.71 4.41 -16.86
N GLN A 43 -12.47 4.46 -17.38
CA GLN A 43 -11.38 5.35 -16.98
C GLN A 43 -11.54 6.81 -17.45
N ARG A 44 -12.59 7.18 -18.19
CA ARG A 44 -12.80 8.59 -18.59
C ARG A 44 -13.01 9.54 -17.42
N GLN A 45 -13.41 9.02 -16.25
CA GLN A 45 -13.53 9.78 -15.00
C GLN A 45 -12.41 9.46 -13.99
N ASN A 46 -11.61 8.41 -14.23
CA ASN A 46 -10.57 7.92 -13.33
C ASN A 46 -9.40 7.36 -14.15
N ALA A 47 -8.54 8.22 -14.69
CA ALA A 47 -7.30 7.77 -15.33
C ALA A 47 -6.51 6.91 -14.33
N PRO A 48 -5.90 5.78 -14.76
CA PRO A 48 -5.13 4.95 -13.86
C PRO A 48 -4.02 5.78 -13.22
N TRP A 49 -3.91 5.70 -11.89
CA TRP A 49 -2.84 6.39 -11.18
C TRP A 49 -1.52 5.71 -11.56
N PHE A 50 -0.62 6.49 -12.17
CA PHE A 50 0.71 6.01 -12.53
C PHE A 50 1.56 5.88 -11.27
N ILE A 51 2.07 4.68 -11.01
CA ILE A 51 3.07 4.45 -9.96
C ILE A 51 4.39 5.03 -10.47
N LYS A 52 4.82 6.14 -9.87
CA LYS A 52 6.00 6.88 -10.34
C LYS A 52 7.26 6.04 -10.19
N LYS A 53 8.23 6.25 -11.09
CA LYS A 53 9.58 5.62 -11.11
C LYS A 53 10.32 5.67 -9.75
N GLU A 54 10.03 6.67 -8.94
CA GLU A 54 10.63 6.90 -7.62
C GLU A 54 10.09 5.98 -6.50
N ASP A 55 8.94 5.33 -6.73
CA ASP A 55 8.36 4.35 -5.81
C ASP A 55 8.90 2.93 -6.08
N TRP A 56 9.78 2.80 -7.06
CA TRP A 56 10.51 1.58 -7.39
C TRP A 56 11.84 1.59 -6.63
N GLY A 57 12.28 0.42 -6.16
CA GLY A 57 13.52 0.30 -5.40
C GLY A 57 14.72 0.93 -6.12
N GLU A 58 15.64 1.50 -5.35
CA GLU A 58 16.85 2.13 -5.88
C GLU A 58 17.72 1.09 -6.62
N GLY A 59 18.13 1.41 -7.87
CA GLY A 59 19.10 0.62 -8.64
C GLY A 59 18.62 -0.03 -9.94
N HIS A 60 17.43 0.33 -10.47
CA HIS A 60 16.86 -0.38 -11.62
C HIS A 60 16.85 0.44 -12.92
N VAL A 61 17.36 -0.18 -14.00
CA VAL A 61 17.20 0.29 -15.38
C VAL A 61 15.71 0.26 -15.69
N VAL A 62 15.12 1.43 -15.86
CA VAL A 62 13.71 1.55 -16.25
C VAL A 62 13.63 1.39 -17.75
N ASP A 63 13.29 0.18 -18.17
CA ASP A 63 12.64 0.03 -19.46
C ASP A 63 11.29 0.78 -19.41
N GLN A 64 10.91 1.44 -20.51
CA GLN A 64 9.71 2.27 -20.61
C GLN A 64 8.41 1.47 -20.46
N ASP A 65 8.49 0.13 -20.31
CA ASP A 65 7.35 -0.77 -20.13
C ASP A 65 7.05 -1.16 -18.67
N ASN A 66 7.92 -0.81 -17.70
CA ASN A 66 7.77 -1.13 -16.27
C ASN A 66 6.83 -0.15 -15.54
N HIS A 67 5.60 0.01 -16.04
CA HIS A 67 4.60 0.89 -15.43
C HIS A 67 3.60 0.12 -14.59
N GLY A 68 3.64 0.38 -13.29
CA GLY A 68 2.62 -0.01 -12.34
C GLY A 68 1.40 0.92 -12.47
N ARG A 69 0.21 0.34 -12.47
CA ARG A 69 -1.06 1.06 -12.55
C ARG A 69 -1.95 0.67 -11.38
N LEU A 70 -2.64 1.63 -10.79
CA LEU A 70 -3.64 1.38 -9.76
C LEU A 70 -5.04 1.62 -10.34
N TYR A 71 -5.90 0.62 -10.23
CA TYR A 71 -7.29 0.68 -10.68
C TYR A 71 -8.24 0.58 -9.49
N ARG A 72 -9.34 1.33 -9.53
CA ARG A 72 -10.51 1.05 -8.71
C ARG A 72 -11.36 0.01 -9.42
N ALA A 73 -11.82 -1.01 -8.70
CA ALA A 73 -12.68 -2.06 -9.24
C ALA A 73 -13.78 -2.45 -8.26
N GLU A 74 -14.83 -3.09 -8.76
CA GLU A 74 -15.82 -3.79 -7.95
C GLU A 74 -15.46 -5.27 -7.87
N LEU A 75 -15.26 -5.77 -6.65
CA LEU A 75 -14.93 -7.17 -6.38
C LEU A 75 -16.21 -8.00 -6.19
N SER A 76 -16.26 -9.15 -6.84
CA SER A 76 -17.28 -10.18 -6.63
C SER A 76 -16.63 -11.58 -6.56
N PHE A 77 -17.37 -12.57 -6.06
CA PHE A 77 -16.89 -13.93 -5.82
C PHE A 77 -17.66 -14.93 -6.69
N TYR A 78 -16.98 -15.90 -7.30
CA TYR A 78 -17.67 -16.94 -8.08
C TYR A 78 -18.62 -17.76 -7.21
N GLY A 79 -19.77 -18.13 -7.78
CA GLY A 79 -20.75 -18.99 -7.13
C GLY A 79 -21.50 -18.36 -5.95
N LYS A 80 -21.22 -17.10 -5.61
CA LYS A 80 -22.02 -16.32 -4.66
C LYS A 80 -22.95 -15.41 -5.46
N ALA A 81 -24.25 -15.49 -5.19
CA ALA A 81 -25.22 -14.54 -5.75
C ALA A 81 -24.74 -13.11 -5.43
N SER A 82 -24.80 -12.25 -6.44
CA SER A 82 -24.19 -10.92 -6.52
C SER A 82 -24.83 -9.89 -5.57
N GLU A 83 -25.03 -10.21 -4.29
CA GLU A 83 -25.71 -9.30 -3.35
C GLU A 83 -24.77 -8.26 -2.72
N VAL A 84 -23.46 -8.49 -2.70
CA VAL A 84 -22.50 -7.52 -2.14
C VAL A 84 -21.24 -7.47 -2.99
N SER A 85 -21.14 -6.47 -3.87
CA SER A 85 -19.84 -6.05 -4.39
C SER A 85 -19.15 -5.15 -3.36
N CYS A 86 -17.83 -5.14 -3.36
CA CYS A 86 -17.08 -4.18 -2.57
C CYS A 86 -16.02 -3.50 -3.42
N PRO A 87 -15.80 -2.18 -3.24
CA PRO A 87 -14.78 -1.47 -3.96
C PRO A 87 -13.40 -1.94 -3.51
N VAL A 88 -12.54 -2.23 -4.48
CA VAL A 88 -11.16 -2.68 -4.28
C VAL A 88 -10.18 -1.86 -5.12
N ALA A 89 -8.95 -1.82 -4.66
CA ALA A 89 -7.81 -1.34 -5.41
C ALA A 89 -7.11 -2.54 -6.07
N VAL A 90 -6.93 -2.49 -7.39
CA VAL A 90 -6.16 -3.47 -8.17
C VAL A 90 -4.85 -2.81 -8.58
N LYS A 91 -3.76 -3.19 -7.90
CA LYS A 91 -2.40 -2.74 -8.23
C LYS A 91 -1.83 -3.68 -9.28
N TRP A 92 -1.80 -3.23 -10.53
CA TRP A 92 -1.39 -3.97 -11.72
C TRP A 92 0.05 -3.65 -12.10
N MET A 93 0.87 -4.67 -12.32
CA MET A 93 2.29 -4.56 -12.62
C MET A 93 2.62 -5.40 -13.86
N ARG A 94 3.52 -4.87 -14.71
CA ARG A 94 4.08 -5.56 -15.88
C ARG A 94 5.56 -5.85 -15.62
N GLY A 95 6.06 -6.98 -16.09
CA GLY A 95 7.47 -7.35 -16.04
C GLY A 95 7.88 -8.08 -14.75
N GLU A 96 8.74 -9.08 -14.90
CA GLU A 96 9.18 -9.98 -13.83
C GLU A 96 9.73 -9.22 -12.61
N HIS A 97 10.53 -8.18 -12.85
CA HIS A 97 11.13 -7.39 -11.78
C HIS A 97 10.07 -6.68 -10.92
N ALA A 98 9.06 -6.08 -11.55
CA ALA A 98 7.96 -5.42 -10.87
C ALA A 98 7.13 -6.41 -10.04
N ILE A 99 6.90 -7.59 -10.61
CA ILE A 99 6.18 -8.68 -9.96
C ILE A 99 6.94 -9.18 -8.73
N LYS A 100 8.27 -9.23 -8.74
CA LYS A 100 9.07 -9.62 -7.57
C LYS A 100 8.86 -8.67 -6.40
N GLY A 101 8.83 -7.35 -6.64
CA GLY A 101 8.51 -6.36 -5.62
C GLY A 101 7.09 -6.52 -5.08
N LEU A 102 6.13 -6.79 -5.98
CA LEU A 102 4.73 -7.03 -5.62
C LEU A 102 4.56 -8.30 -4.77
N ARG A 103 5.26 -9.39 -5.12
CA ARG A 103 5.28 -10.65 -4.36
C ARG A 103 5.80 -10.46 -2.95
N LYS A 104 6.87 -9.66 -2.79
CA LYS A 104 7.39 -9.30 -1.47
C LYS A 104 6.34 -8.54 -0.66
N GLU A 105 5.66 -7.56 -1.26
CA GLU A 105 4.56 -6.83 -0.60
C GLU A 105 3.41 -7.77 -0.20
N ALA A 106 2.98 -8.67 -1.07
CA ALA A 106 1.95 -9.67 -0.78
C ALA A 106 2.32 -10.55 0.42
N SER A 107 3.60 -10.96 0.54
CA SER A 107 4.08 -11.75 1.68
C SER A 107 3.94 -11.03 3.02
N MET A 108 3.99 -9.69 3.02
CA MET A 108 3.76 -8.91 4.24
C MET A 108 2.29 -9.00 4.67
N TYR A 109 1.36 -8.93 3.71
CA TYR A 109 -0.09 -9.06 3.97
C TYR A 109 -0.50 -10.44 4.47
N THR A 110 0.05 -11.51 3.88
CA THR A 110 -0.28 -12.89 4.26
C THR A 110 0.44 -13.35 5.54
N GLY A 111 1.58 -12.73 5.86
CA GLY A 111 2.35 -12.99 7.07
C GLY A 111 2.12 -11.95 8.18
N PRO A 112 3.10 -11.08 8.46
CA PRO A 112 3.13 -10.25 9.67
C PRO A 112 2.01 -9.21 9.76
N LEU A 113 1.45 -8.75 8.64
CA LEU A 113 0.36 -7.76 8.64
C LEU A 113 -1.03 -8.39 8.77
N ARG A 114 -1.15 -9.72 8.80
CA ARG A 114 -2.45 -10.42 8.79
C ARG A 114 -3.41 -9.93 9.86
N ARG A 115 -2.91 -9.64 11.07
CA ARG A 115 -3.72 -9.15 12.21
C ARG A 115 -4.05 -7.66 12.16
N LEU A 116 -3.47 -6.92 11.22
CA LEU A 116 -3.64 -5.47 11.08
C LEU A 116 -4.60 -5.09 9.94
N GLN A 117 -5.00 -6.06 9.12
CA GLN A 117 -5.85 -5.85 7.96
C GLN A 117 -7.25 -5.33 8.34
N GLY A 118 -7.72 -4.32 7.62
CA GLY A 118 -9.01 -3.65 7.85
C GLY A 118 -8.98 -2.65 9.01
N GLU A 119 -7.83 -2.44 9.64
CA GLU A 119 -7.65 -1.48 10.73
C GLU A 119 -6.50 -0.51 10.46
N VAL A 120 -5.29 -1.04 10.31
CA VAL A 120 -4.05 -0.26 10.12
C VAL A 120 -3.53 -0.38 8.69
N VAL A 121 -3.82 -1.49 8.03
CA VAL A 121 -3.51 -1.73 6.61
C VAL A 121 -4.78 -2.17 5.89
N PRO A 122 -4.89 -2.00 4.57
CA PRO A 122 -6.05 -2.47 3.82
C PRO A 122 -6.26 -3.99 3.97
N ARG A 123 -7.50 -4.46 3.85
CA ARG A 123 -7.76 -5.89 3.63
C ARG A 123 -7.10 -6.35 2.34
N PHE A 124 -6.46 -7.51 2.38
CA PHE A 124 -5.80 -8.14 1.25
C PHE A 124 -6.65 -9.30 0.74
N TYR A 125 -7.02 -9.24 -0.53
CA TYR A 125 -7.86 -10.25 -1.17
C TYR A 125 -7.07 -11.27 -1.98
N GLY A 126 -5.85 -10.92 -2.38
CA GLY A 126 -4.92 -11.85 -3.02
C GLY A 126 -3.86 -11.19 -3.88
N PHE A 127 -2.89 -11.99 -4.27
CA PHE A 127 -1.84 -11.73 -5.24
C PHE A 127 -1.93 -12.77 -6.35
N PHE A 128 -1.98 -12.30 -7.59
CA PHE A 128 -2.19 -13.14 -8.76
C PHE A 128 -1.17 -12.79 -9.83
N THR A 129 -0.75 -13.79 -10.60
CA THR A 129 0.18 -13.63 -11.72
C THR A 129 -0.30 -14.39 -12.95
N GLY A 130 0.20 -14.01 -14.12
CA GLY A 130 -0.13 -14.67 -15.38
C GLY A 130 0.63 -14.02 -16.54
N ILE A 131 0.45 -14.57 -17.73
CA ILE A 131 1.04 -14.04 -18.97
C ILE A 131 -0.09 -13.47 -19.82
N VAL A 132 0.07 -12.22 -20.26
CA VAL A 132 -0.89 -11.53 -21.14
C VAL A 132 -0.10 -10.95 -22.30
N GLU A 133 -0.42 -11.36 -23.52
CA GLU A 133 0.26 -10.89 -24.75
C GLU A 133 1.79 -11.02 -24.63
N ASP A 134 2.26 -12.19 -24.18
CA ASP A 134 3.68 -12.53 -23.96
C ASP A 134 4.41 -11.67 -22.91
N VAL A 135 3.66 -10.92 -22.09
CA VAL A 135 4.21 -10.12 -20.99
C VAL A 135 3.78 -10.70 -19.65
N ASP A 136 4.73 -10.84 -18.73
CA ASP A 136 4.44 -11.21 -17.35
C ASP A 136 3.65 -10.10 -16.65
N ILE A 137 2.52 -10.50 -16.08
CA ILE A 137 1.63 -9.65 -15.31
C ILE A 137 1.54 -10.15 -13.88
N GLY A 138 1.53 -9.22 -12.93
CA GLY A 138 1.14 -9.48 -11.55
C GLY A 138 0.18 -8.43 -11.02
N CYS A 139 -0.72 -8.82 -10.15
CA CYS A 139 -1.57 -7.88 -9.44
C CYS A 139 -1.77 -8.24 -7.97
N ILE A 140 -1.98 -7.21 -7.14
CA ILE A 140 -2.54 -7.34 -5.79
C ILE A 140 -3.92 -6.71 -5.78
N VAL A 141 -4.85 -7.34 -5.07
CA VAL A 141 -6.17 -6.79 -4.78
C VAL A 141 -6.27 -6.42 -3.30
N LEU A 142 -6.54 -5.14 -3.02
CA LEU A 142 -6.68 -4.58 -1.68
C LEU A 142 -8.05 -3.90 -1.49
N GLU A 143 -8.46 -3.71 -0.24
CA GLU A 143 -9.55 -2.79 0.13
C GLU A 143 -9.32 -1.41 -0.49
N TRP A 144 -10.34 -0.85 -1.14
CA TRP A 144 -10.29 0.52 -1.65
C TRP A 144 -10.33 1.52 -0.50
N CYS A 145 -9.43 2.50 -0.54
CA CYS A 145 -9.41 3.65 0.36
C CYS A 145 -9.75 4.90 -0.45
N GLU A 146 -10.67 5.74 0.07
CA GLU A 146 -11.32 6.81 -0.71
C GLU A 146 -10.45 8.05 -0.85
N ASP A 147 -9.53 8.28 0.10
CA ASP A 147 -8.81 9.54 0.21
C ASP A 147 -7.34 9.38 -0.21
N TRP A 148 -6.98 10.13 -1.26
CA TRP A 148 -5.63 10.33 -1.77
C TRP A 148 -5.42 11.84 -1.93
N ASP A 149 -5.61 12.60 -0.85
CA ASP A 149 -5.26 14.02 -0.90
C ASP A 149 -3.73 14.19 -0.84
N LEU A 150 -3.12 14.37 -2.02
CA LEU A 150 -1.73 14.81 -2.16
C LEU A 150 -1.60 16.32 -2.00
N THR A 151 -2.30 16.93 -1.04
CA THR A 151 -2.00 18.33 -0.74
C THR A 151 -0.56 18.46 -0.28
N HIS A 152 0.13 19.49 -0.76
CA HIS A 152 1.39 19.95 -0.19
C HIS A 152 1.20 20.66 1.17
N LYS A 153 0.05 20.47 1.82
CA LYS A 153 -0.30 21.11 3.09
C LYS A 153 0.04 20.17 4.25
N PRO A 154 0.34 20.74 5.43
CA PRO A 154 0.34 19.99 6.67
C PRO A 154 -0.96 19.22 6.86
N PRO A 155 -0.89 17.89 7.10
CA PRO A 155 -2.06 17.16 7.56
C PRO A 155 -2.52 17.79 8.89
N PRO A 156 -3.84 17.91 9.12
CA PRO A 156 -4.38 18.35 10.41
C PRO A 156 -3.85 17.51 11.57
N LYS A 157 -3.88 18.08 12.78
CA LYS A 157 -3.42 17.41 13.99
C LYS A 157 -4.11 16.05 14.20
N GLU A 158 -5.39 15.99 13.91
CA GLU A 158 -6.23 14.79 14.02
C GLU A 158 -5.72 13.68 13.10
N GLU A 159 -5.40 14.01 11.86
CA GLU A 159 -4.82 13.08 10.91
C GLU A 159 -3.43 12.60 11.35
N MET A 160 -2.60 13.51 11.86
CA MET A 160 -1.29 13.12 12.40
C MET A 160 -1.39 12.20 13.62
N ASN A 161 -2.43 12.35 14.46
CA ASN A 161 -2.69 11.41 15.54
C ASN A 161 -2.97 10.01 14.98
N GLU A 162 -3.81 9.90 13.96
CA GLU A 162 -4.15 8.60 13.34
C GLU A 162 -2.95 7.97 12.63
N ARG A 163 -2.16 8.76 11.91
CA ARG A 163 -0.88 8.29 11.33
C ARG A 163 0.08 7.77 12.40
N LEU A 164 0.28 8.50 13.50
CA LEU A 164 1.15 8.05 14.60
C LEU A 164 0.65 6.75 15.24
N LYS A 165 -0.66 6.64 15.50
CA LYS A 165 -1.28 5.41 16.03
C LYS A 165 -1.07 4.25 15.07
N ALA A 166 -1.31 4.44 13.77
CA ALA A 166 -1.14 3.41 12.75
C ALA A 166 0.31 2.92 12.69
N VAL A 167 1.30 3.83 12.66
CA VAL A 167 2.72 3.47 12.62
C VAL A 167 3.14 2.73 13.89
N ARG A 168 2.70 3.15 15.08
CA ARG A 168 2.98 2.42 16.33
C ARG A 168 2.44 1.00 16.31
N ARG A 169 1.20 0.82 15.83
CA ARG A 169 0.60 -0.52 15.71
C ARG A 169 1.34 -1.40 14.70
N LEU A 170 1.77 -0.82 13.58
CA LEU A 170 2.61 -1.50 12.60
C LEU A 170 3.94 -1.97 13.22
N HIS A 171 4.57 -1.09 14.00
CA HIS A 171 5.84 -1.35 14.67
C HIS A 171 5.70 -2.35 15.81
N ALA A 172 4.60 -2.31 16.57
CA ALA A 172 4.26 -3.30 17.58
C ALA A 172 4.03 -4.70 16.99
N ALA A 173 3.61 -4.79 15.71
CA ALA A 173 3.55 -6.05 14.96
C ALA A 173 4.93 -6.49 14.42
N GLY A 174 6.01 -5.80 14.77
CA GLY A 174 7.37 -6.13 14.34
C GLY A 174 7.66 -5.78 12.89
N VAL A 175 6.91 -4.83 12.29
CA VAL A 175 7.08 -4.44 10.88
C VAL A 175 7.54 -3.00 10.77
N LYS A 176 8.60 -2.78 9.98
CA LYS A 176 9.03 -1.47 9.52
C LYS A 176 8.66 -1.35 8.05
N HIS A 177 8.05 -0.24 7.66
CA HIS A 177 7.61 -0.03 6.27
C HIS A 177 8.77 0.31 5.32
N GLY A 178 9.76 1.09 5.79
CA GLY A 178 11.02 1.38 5.10
C GLY A 178 10.98 2.61 4.18
N LYS A 179 9.80 3.04 3.75
CA LYS A 179 9.60 4.19 2.84
C LYS A 179 8.47 5.14 3.26
N LEU A 180 8.01 5.13 4.52
CA LEU A 180 6.93 6.07 4.94
C LEU A 180 7.31 7.54 4.74
N TYR A 181 8.60 7.85 4.83
CA TYR A 181 9.16 9.19 4.64
C TYR A 181 10.35 9.07 3.70
N LYS A 182 10.28 9.75 2.55
CA LYS A 182 11.16 9.51 1.39
C LYS A 182 12.64 9.72 1.67
N THR A 183 13.01 10.74 2.46
CA THR A 183 14.39 10.99 2.92
C THR A 183 14.38 11.94 4.14
N ARG A 184 15.58 12.28 4.67
CA ARG A 184 15.76 13.35 5.66
C ARG A 184 15.38 14.74 5.14
N ASP A 185 15.55 14.97 3.83
CA ASP A 185 15.54 16.33 3.23
C ASP A 185 14.52 16.51 2.08
N SER A 186 13.89 15.44 1.62
CA SER A 186 13.07 15.41 0.40
C SER A 186 11.60 15.16 0.73
N VAL A 187 10.80 16.13 0.27
CA VAL A 187 9.33 16.20 0.26
C VAL A 187 8.66 16.42 1.62
N GLY A 188 9.27 17.26 2.45
CA GLY A 188 8.59 17.96 3.54
C GLY A 188 7.87 17.07 4.57
N PRO A 189 7.17 17.68 5.53
CA PRO A 189 6.41 16.95 6.55
C PRO A 189 5.17 16.22 6.02
N PHE A 190 4.96 16.19 4.70
CA PHE A 190 3.65 16.00 4.07
C PHE A 190 3.60 14.81 3.11
N ASP A 191 4.61 13.95 3.08
CA ASP A 191 4.53 12.72 2.27
C ASP A 191 3.39 11.83 2.80
N SER A 192 2.22 11.97 2.18
CA SER A 192 0.97 11.26 2.48
C SER A 192 0.76 10.04 1.60
N ARG A 193 1.67 9.76 0.66
CA ARG A 193 1.47 8.74 -0.39
C ARG A 193 1.32 7.32 0.13
N HIS A 194 1.78 7.07 1.36
CA HIS A 194 1.65 5.77 2.04
C HIS A 194 0.54 5.74 3.10
N PHE A 195 -0.19 6.84 3.28
CA PHE A 195 -1.26 6.98 4.26
C PHE A 195 -2.56 7.31 3.53
N LEU A 196 -3.47 6.33 3.46
CA LEU A 196 -4.80 6.50 2.87
C LEU A 196 -5.85 6.56 3.97
N HIS A 197 -7.06 7.02 3.65
CA HIS A 197 -8.19 6.92 4.57
C HIS A 197 -9.26 5.98 4.03
N ASP A 198 -9.80 5.13 4.91
CA ASP A 198 -11.04 4.41 4.61
C ASP A 198 -12.24 5.37 4.61
N LYS A 199 -13.41 4.87 4.21
CA LYS A 199 -14.68 5.63 4.22
C LYS A 199 -15.09 6.21 5.57
N SER A 200 -14.45 5.80 6.66
CA SER A 200 -14.69 6.31 8.03
C SER A 200 -13.61 7.29 8.49
N GLY A 201 -12.68 7.68 7.61
CA GLY A 201 -11.57 8.58 7.92
C GLY A 201 -10.41 7.91 8.68
N ARG A 202 -10.41 6.59 8.83
CA ARG A 202 -9.32 5.89 9.54
C ARG A 202 -8.14 5.65 8.62
N THR A 203 -6.94 5.96 9.10
CA THR A 203 -5.70 5.80 8.34
C THR A 203 -5.39 4.33 8.02
N ARG A 204 -4.93 4.10 6.79
CA ARG A 204 -4.42 2.84 6.25
C ARG A 204 -3.03 3.05 5.69
N ILE A 205 -2.08 2.23 6.11
CA ILE A 205 -0.72 2.23 5.58
C ILE A 205 -0.67 1.30 4.36
N VAL A 206 -0.04 1.75 3.27
CA VAL A 206 0.10 1.01 1.99
C VAL A 206 1.51 1.10 1.41
N GLY A 207 1.89 0.14 0.55
CA GLY A 207 3.17 0.20 -0.19
C GLY A 207 4.31 -0.60 0.46
N PHE A 208 4.05 -1.83 0.89
CA PHE A 208 4.98 -2.63 1.70
C PHE A 208 6.10 -3.32 0.91
N GLN A 209 6.43 -2.87 -0.30
CA GLN A 209 7.51 -3.45 -1.11
C GLN A 209 8.89 -3.30 -0.44
N HIS A 210 9.05 -2.23 0.35
CA HIS A 210 10.27 -1.95 1.10
C HIS A 210 10.22 -2.40 2.55
N ALA A 211 9.11 -3.01 2.96
CA ALA A 211 8.93 -3.38 4.34
C ALA A 211 9.83 -4.55 4.73
N SER A 212 10.11 -4.62 6.02
CA SER A 212 10.96 -5.63 6.64
C SER A 212 10.48 -5.93 8.05
N LEU A 213 10.77 -7.15 8.52
CA LEU A 213 10.65 -7.46 9.93
C LEU A 213 11.70 -6.67 10.70
N HIS A 214 11.31 -6.10 11.84
CA HIS A 214 12.22 -5.41 12.72
C HIS A 214 11.73 -5.48 14.16
N THR A 215 12.68 -5.37 15.09
CA THR A 215 12.39 -5.24 16.52
C THR A 215 12.57 -3.79 16.91
N CYS A 216 11.57 -3.20 17.55
CA CYS A 216 11.71 -1.88 18.17
C CYS A 216 11.09 -1.89 19.57
N ALA A 217 11.69 -1.11 20.47
CA ALA A 217 11.11 -0.85 21.79
C ALA A 217 9.87 0.08 21.74
N GLY A 218 9.60 0.67 20.56
CA GLY A 218 8.68 1.79 20.37
C GLY A 218 7.22 1.44 20.09
N GLY A 219 6.82 0.17 20.18
CA GLY A 219 5.44 -0.22 19.93
C GLY A 219 4.42 0.36 20.92
N LEU A 220 4.81 0.64 22.17
CA LEU A 220 3.88 0.99 23.27
C LEU A 220 4.48 1.87 24.41
N GLY A 221 5.66 2.47 24.24
CA GLY A 221 6.33 3.26 25.29
C GLY A 221 5.72 4.66 25.54
N LYS A 222 5.78 5.15 26.78
CA LYS A 222 5.37 6.52 27.18
C LYS A 222 6.28 7.60 26.54
N HIS A 223 5.73 8.80 26.38
CA HIS A 223 5.91 9.70 25.23
C HIS A 223 7.02 10.77 25.35
N ASP A 224 7.90 10.67 26.35
CA ASP A 224 8.42 11.93 26.91
C ASP A 224 9.77 12.41 26.35
N ASP A 225 10.64 11.56 25.79
CA ASP A 225 11.98 12.01 25.35
C ASP A 225 12.36 11.70 23.89
N VAL A 226 12.42 12.75 23.07
CA VAL A 226 12.89 12.73 21.66
C VAL A 226 14.40 12.57 21.56
N LYS A 227 15.16 13.05 22.56
CA LYS A 227 16.63 12.92 22.56
C LYS A 227 17.06 11.45 22.66
N VAL A 228 16.28 10.64 23.39
CA VAL A 228 16.49 9.19 23.54
C VAL A 228 16.08 8.40 22.28
N CYS A 229 15.40 9.03 21.30
CA CYS A 229 14.95 8.36 20.08
C CYS A 229 16.08 8.21 19.02
N LEU A 230 17.08 9.08 19.02
CA LEU A 230 18.09 9.11 17.94
C LEU A 230 19.30 8.20 18.16
N ASP A 231 19.60 7.84 19.40
CA ASP A 231 20.84 7.13 19.76
C ASP A 231 20.72 5.58 19.73
N GLY A 232 19.61 5.03 19.21
CA GLY A 232 19.43 3.58 19.08
C GLY A 232 18.03 3.07 18.73
N LYS A 233 17.06 3.95 18.40
CA LYS A 233 15.68 3.54 18.07
C LYS A 233 15.39 3.57 16.56
N CYS A 234 14.24 2.99 16.19
CA CYS A 234 13.79 2.86 14.81
C CYS A 234 13.53 4.24 14.17
N ARG A 235 14.36 4.63 13.18
CA ARG A 235 14.27 5.94 12.49
C ARG A 235 12.86 6.28 11.98
N GLU A 236 12.15 5.31 11.43
CA GLU A 236 10.80 5.51 10.88
C GLU A 236 9.81 5.97 11.95
N LEU A 237 9.89 5.39 13.16
CA LEU A 237 9.03 5.79 14.27
C LEU A 237 9.42 7.18 14.80
N CYS A 238 10.72 7.47 14.87
CA CYS A 238 11.20 8.79 15.27
C CYS A 238 10.68 9.89 14.33
N TYR A 239 10.68 9.65 13.02
CA TYR A 239 10.18 10.63 12.05
C TYR A 239 8.69 10.92 12.26
N VAL A 240 7.84 9.89 12.38
CA VAL A 240 6.40 10.14 12.59
C VAL A 240 6.13 10.90 13.89
N GLU A 241 6.89 10.63 14.97
CA GLU A 241 6.75 11.36 16.24
C GLU A 241 7.17 12.83 16.12
N VAL A 242 8.26 13.12 15.42
CA VAL A 242 8.70 14.49 15.15
C VAL A 242 7.65 15.24 14.33
N HIS A 243 7.12 14.62 13.28
CA HIS A 243 6.06 15.22 12.45
C HIS A 243 4.79 15.48 13.26
N TRP A 244 4.42 14.53 14.12
CA TRP A 244 3.28 14.69 15.03
C TRP A 244 3.46 15.85 16.00
N ARG A 245 4.64 15.97 16.63
CA ARG A 245 4.94 17.11 17.54
C ARG A 245 4.86 18.45 16.82
N ARG A 246 5.30 18.53 15.56
CA ARG A 246 5.17 19.74 14.74
C ARG A 246 3.71 20.10 14.49
N ALA A 247 2.88 19.14 14.09
CA ALA A 247 1.45 19.36 13.88
C ALA A 247 0.71 19.79 15.17
N CYS A 248 1.23 19.39 16.34
CA CYS A 248 0.73 19.82 17.64
C CYS A 248 1.28 21.17 18.13
N GLY A 249 2.20 21.82 17.41
CA GLY A 249 2.87 23.05 17.88
C GLY A 249 3.83 22.82 19.06
N LEU A 250 4.28 21.58 19.28
CA LEU A 250 5.11 21.18 20.41
C LEU A 250 6.61 21.14 20.08
N ALA A 251 6.99 21.33 18.82
CA ALA A 251 8.38 21.33 18.39
C ALA A 251 8.89 22.78 18.24
N PRO A 252 10.01 23.17 18.88
CA PRO A 252 10.59 24.50 18.68
C PRO A 252 11.07 24.67 17.23
N GLU A 253 10.70 25.78 16.59
CA GLU A 253 11.01 26.09 15.18
C GLU A 253 12.53 26.13 14.88
N ALA A 254 13.37 26.38 15.89
CA ALA A 254 14.73 26.90 15.67
C ALA A 254 15.90 25.89 15.68
N GLN A 255 15.69 24.57 15.79
CA GLN A 255 16.81 23.65 16.09
C GLN A 255 16.91 22.35 15.29
N TRP A 256 16.37 22.31 14.07
CA TRP A 256 16.63 21.15 13.20
C TRP A 256 17.43 21.59 11.99
N GLN A 257 18.76 21.53 12.11
CA GLN A 257 19.60 21.36 10.93
C GLN A 257 19.32 19.96 10.34
N PRO A 258 19.21 19.83 9.01
CA PRO A 258 19.14 18.53 8.37
C PRO A 258 20.39 17.74 8.79
N PHE A 259 20.18 16.59 9.42
CA PHE A 259 21.25 15.69 9.83
C PHE A 259 21.69 14.82 8.65
#